data_AF-A0AA38I8P9-F1
#
_entry.id   AF-A0AA38I8P9-F1
#
_cell.length_a   1.000
_cell.length_b   1.000
_cell.length_c   1.000
_cell.angle_alpha   90.00
_cell.angle_beta   90.00
_cell.angle_gamma   90.00
#
_symmetry.space_group_name_H-M   'P 1'
#
loop_
_entity.id
_entity.type
_entity.pdbx_description
1 polymer ?
#
loop_
_entity_poly.entity_id
_entity_poly.type
_entity_poly.pdbx_seq_one_letter_code
_entity_poly.pdbx_strand_id
1 'polypeptide(L)'
;MALTFDVFDPIYLSEDELDYELKIRDLISRDGVDSKAKLVSRAISRELEIVSTSDLTYKNEVWQINHTLEAITASIIDIDGDSAKADEKIRAVHSRLEHVMQRYSRLIVPDEEEEMEKNGRRLLYSTILELEADLLAKVPPSVGGEPGTAFGFSTPLTTSGPRANRDNNFPSVNSNSVPVYKWNLKFDGKGSLLQFLEQVNDLAQARKVSSEELFDSAYDLFTGPALTWYRSVKYTVSDWPSLVSLLKTVFLSDDNDEKIMDMIRSR
;
A
#
# COMPACT_ATOMS: atom_id res chain seq x y z
N MET A 1 -12.91 -2.18 9.62
CA MET A 1 -13.27 -3.52 9.12
C MET A 1 -12.48 -3.66 7.83
N ALA A 2 -11.29 -4.25 7.91
CA ALA A 2 -10.38 -4.33 6.76
C ALA A 2 -10.83 -5.52 5.91
N LEU A 3 -11.25 -5.27 4.69
CA LEU A 3 -11.36 -6.31 3.69
C LEU A 3 -9.91 -6.70 3.33
N THR A 4 -9.46 -7.87 3.78
CA THR A 4 -8.14 -8.40 3.43
C THR A 4 -8.21 -8.94 2.01
N PHE A 5 -8.09 -8.07 1.01
CA PHE A 5 -7.86 -8.45 -0.39
C PHE A 5 -6.36 -8.35 -0.67
N ASP A 6 -5.58 -9.21 0.00
CA ASP A 6 -4.13 -9.02 0.12
C ASP A 6 -3.30 -9.46 -1.09
N VAL A 7 -3.90 -9.88 -2.20
CA VAL A 7 -3.10 -10.32 -3.37
C VAL A 7 -3.83 -10.01 -4.67
N PHE A 8 -3.18 -9.23 -5.54
CA PHE A 8 -3.53 -9.14 -6.95
C PHE A 8 -3.55 -10.54 -7.59
N ASP A 9 -4.68 -10.94 -8.14
CA ASP A 9 -4.87 -12.23 -8.82
C ASP A 9 -5.10 -12.02 -10.33
N PRO A 10 -4.12 -12.40 -11.19
CA PRO A 10 -4.22 -12.29 -12.64
C PRO A 10 -5.36 -13.07 -13.28
N ILE A 11 -6.00 -14.01 -12.57
CA ILE A 11 -7.16 -14.75 -13.10
C ILE A 11 -8.33 -13.82 -13.44
N TYR A 12 -8.37 -12.63 -12.82
CA TYR A 12 -9.42 -11.64 -13.04
C TYR A 12 -9.09 -10.64 -14.16
N LEU A 13 -7.91 -10.74 -14.80
CA LEU A 13 -7.58 -9.91 -15.95
C LEU A 13 -8.30 -10.40 -17.22
N SER A 14 -8.62 -9.46 -18.10
CA SER A 14 -9.12 -9.77 -19.44
C SER A 14 -8.03 -10.40 -20.31
N GLU A 15 -8.43 -11.02 -21.42
CA GLU A 15 -7.46 -11.58 -22.37
C GLU A 15 -6.49 -10.53 -22.92
N ASP A 16 -6.99 -9.34 -23.25
CA ASP A 16 -6.17 -8.23 -23.75
C ASP A 16 -5.19 -7.71 -22.68
N GLU A 17 -5.62 -7.64 -21.42
CA GLU A 17 -4.77 -7.25 -20.28
C GLU A 17 -3.65 -8.27 -20.06
N LEU A 18 -3.97 -9.55 -20.16
CA LEU A 18 -2.99 -10.63 -20.06
C LEU A 18 -2.00 -10.60 -21.22
N ASP A 19 -2.47 -10.42 -22.44
CA ASP A 19 -1.61 -10.32 -23.62
C ASP A 19 -0.68 -9.13 -23.54
N TYR A 20 -1.16 -8.01 -23.02
CA TYR A 20 -0.32 -6.85 -22.75
C TYR A 20 0.79 -7.16 -21.73
N GLU A 21 0.46 -7.75 -20.58
CA GLU A 21 1.45 -8.06 -19.54
C GLU A 21 2.48 -9.11 -19.99
N LEU A 22 2.09 -10.04 -20.87
CA LEU A 22 3.01 -10.98 -21.51
C LEU A 22 3.94 -10.26 -22.49
N LYS A 23 3.38 -9.40 -23.33
CA LYS A 23 4.13 -8.64 -24.34
C LYS A 23 5.23 -7.80 -23.72
N ILE A 24 4.93 -7.05 -22.66
CA ILE A 24 5.91 -6.16 -22.02
C ILE A 24 7.06 -6.93 -21.33
N ARG A 25 6.87 -8.22 -21.04
CA ARG A 25 7.87 -9.10 -20.42
C ARG A 25 8.55 -10.05 -21.41
N ASP A 26 8.31 -9.89 -22.71
CA ASP A 26 8.82 -10.76 -23.77
C ASP A 26 8.48 -12.25 -23.56
N LEU A 27 7.24 -12.50 -23.10
CA LEU A 27 6.72 -13.84 -22.85
C LEU A 27 5.70 -14.22 -23.91
N ILE A 28 5.73 -15.48 -24.33
CA ILE A 28 4.79 -16.06 -25.29
C ILE A 28 3.98 -17.15 -24.60
N SER A 29 2.66 -16.99 -24.55
CA SER A 29 1.75 -18.08 -24.20
C SER A 29 1.43 -18.91 -25.44
N ARG A 30 1.34 -20.23 -25.29
CA ARG A 30 0.89 -21.15 -26.35
C ARG A 30 -0.61 -21.46 -26.29
N ASP A 31 -1.25 -21.10 -25.17
CA ASP A 31 -2.57 -21.59 -24.77
C ASP A 31 -3.49 -20.44 -24.32
N GLY A 32 -4.77 -20.76 -24.05
CA GLY A 32 -5.84 -19.82 -23.69
C GLY A 32 -5.67 -19.07 -22.36
N VAL A 33 -6.69 -18.28 -22.00
CA VAL A 33 -6.70 -17.29 -20.91
C VAL A 33 -6.11 -17.82 -19.58
N ASP A 34 -6.49 -19.02 -19.13
CA ASP A 34 -5.97 -19.61 -17.89
C ASP A 34 -4.45 -19.80 -17.89
N SER A 35 -3.89 -20.21 -19.02
CA SER A 35 -2.45 -20.37 -19.16
C SER A 35 -1.73 -19.03 -19.19
N LYS A 36 -2.33 -18.02 -19.85
CA LYS A 36 -1.83 -16.64 -19.84
C LYS A 36 -1.80 -16.10 -18.40
N ALA A 37 -2.89 -16.23 -17.65
CA ALA A 37 -3.00 -15.79 -16.26
C ALA A 37 -1.97 -16.46 -15.34
N LYS A 38 -1.77 -17.78 -15.45
CA LYS A 38 -0.74 -18.51 -14.69
C LYS A 38 0.66 -18.00 -15.01
N LEU A 39 0.92 -17.70 -16.29
CA LEU A 39 2.24 -17.26 -16.73
C LEU A 39 2.53 -15.82 -16.25
N VAL A 40 1.54 -14.92 -16.32
CA VAL A 40 1.62 -13.57 -15.74
C VAL A 40 1.81 -13.62 -14.22
N SER A 41 1.01 -14.44 -13.51
CA SER A 41 1.15 -14.64 -12.06
C SER A 41 2.56 -15.09 -11.68
N ARG A 42 3.12 -16.05 -12.44
CA ARG A 42 4.47 -16.55 -12.19
C ARG A 42 5.55 -15.54 -12.54
N ALA A 43 5.34 -14.73 -13.57
CA ALA A 43 6.25 -13.66 -13.96
C ALA A 43 6.33 -12.58 -12.88
N ILE A 44 5.18 -12.12 -12.38
CA ILE A 44 5.09 -11.10 -11.33
C ILE A 44 5.67 -11.63 -10.01
N SER A 45 5.33 -12.86 -9.63
CA SER A 45 5.89 -13.50 -8.42
C SER A 45 7.40 -13.70 -8.45
N ARG A 46 8.01 -13.64 -9.64
CA ARG A 46 9.47 -13.73 -9.84
C ARG A 46 10.10 -12.38 -10.09
N GLU A 47 9.32 -11.30 -9.99
CA GLU A 47 9.76 -9.94 -10.28
C GLU A 47 10.45 -9.86 -11.65
N LEU A 48 9.94 -10.59 -12.64
CA LEU A 48 10.51 -10.55 -13.99
C LEU A 48 10.45 -9.13 -14.51
N GLU A 49 11.62 -8.62 -14.89
CA GLU A 49 11.78 -7.28 -15.43
C GLU A 49 10.93 -7.09 -16.68
N ILE A 50 10.46 -5.86 -16.85
CA ILE A 50 9.80 -5.43 -18.06
C ILE A 50 10.90 -5.16 -19.10
N VAL A 51 10.85 -5.90 -20.20
CA VAL A 51 11.91 -5.92 -21.22
C VAL A 51 11.57 -5.02 -22.41
N SER A 52 10.27 -4.84 -22.73
CA SER A 52 9.85 -4.05 -23.90
C SER A 52 9.82 -2.55 -23.60
N THR A 53 10.88 -1.84 -23.96
CA THR A 53 10.94 -0.37 -23.86
C THR A 53 10.11 0.34 -24.93
N SER A 54 9.86 -0.30 -26.08
CA SER A 54 9.03 0.26 -27.15
C SER A 54 7.54 0.22 -26.84
N ASP A 55 7.08 -0.74 -26.04
CA ASP A 55 5.68 -0.84 -25.63
C ASP A 55 5.37 -0.05 -24.35
N LEU A 56 6.40 0.29 -23.54
CA LEU A 56 6.27 1.08 -22.31
C LEU A 56 6.33 2.60 -22.54
N THR A 57 5.72 3.08 -23.62
CA THR A 57 5.58 4.53 -23.80
C THR A 57 4.51 5.08 -22.84
N TYR A 58 4.71 6.31 -22.34
CA TYR A 58 3.72 7.01 -21.51
C TYR A 58 2.31 6.96 -22.13
N LYS A 59 2.21 7.29 -23.43
CA LYS A 59 0.94 7.29 -24.17
C LYS A 59 0.27 5.91 -24.21
N ASN A 60 1.04 4.85 -24.41
CA ASN A 60 0.49 3.50 -24.45
C ASN A 60 0.04 3.03 -23.07
N GLU A 61 0.84 3.26 -22.02
CA GLU A 61 0.44 2.91 -20.65
C GLU A 61 -0.81 3.70 -20.20
N VAL A 62 -0.89 4.99 -20.50
CA VAL A 62 -2.08 5.80 -20.22
C VAL A 62 -3.31 5.27 -20.97
N TRP A 63 -3.17 4.91 -22.26
CA TRP A 63 -4.28 4.34 -23.04
C TRP A 63 -4.79 3.05 -22.39
N GLN A 64 -3.88 2.16 -22.07
CA GLN A 64 -4.20 0.87 -21.48
C GLN A 64 -4.82 1.00 -20.07
N ILE A 65 -4.31 1.91 -19.23
CA ILE A 65 -4.90 2.23 -17.93
C ILE A 65 -6.33 2.72 -18.10
N ASN A 66 -6.57 3.70 -18.96
CA ASN A 66 -7.93 4.22 -19.19
C ASN A 66 -8.87 3.13 -19.71
N HIS A 67 -8.39 2.28 -20.62
CA HIS A 67 -9.19 1.17 -21.13
C HIS A 67 -9.60 0.20 -20.02
N THR A 68 -8.69 -0.16 -19.12
CA THR A 68 -9.02 -0.98 -17.94
C THR A 68 -9.97 -0.24 -17.00
N LEU A 69 -9.79 1.06 -16.74
CA LEU A 69 -10.66 1.86 -15.87
C LEU A 69 -12.09 1.95 -16.41
N GLU A 70 -12.28 2.10 -17.73
CA GLU A 70 -13.60 2.07 -18.36
C GLU A 70 -14.31 0.72 -18.13
N ALA A 71 -13.58 -0.38 -18.30
CA ALA A 71 -14.11 -1.73 -18.05
C ALA A 71 -14.41 -1.98 -16.56
N ILE A 72 -13.58 -1.47 -15.65
CA ILE A 72 -13.82 -1.51 -14.19
C ILE A 72 -15.08 -0.73 -13.84
N THR A 73 -15.24 0.48 -14.38
CA THR A 73 -16.42 1.34 -14.16
C THR A 73 -17.69 0.61 -14.56
N ALA A 74 -17.70 -0.01 -15.75
CA ALA A 74 -18.82 -0.82 -16.20
C ALA A 74 -19.10 -2.02 -15.27
N SER A 75 -18.05 -2.67 -14.75
CA SER A 75 -18.17 -3.81 -13.84
C SER A 75 -18.79 -3.39 -12.49
N ILE A 76 -18.41 -2.23 -11.93
CA ILE A 76 -18.94 -1.70 -10.67
C ILE A 76 -20.43 -1.39 -10.79
N ILE A 77 -20.86 -0.82 -11.91
CA ILE A 77 -22.27 -0.52 -12.19
C ILE A 77 -23.10 -1.81 -12.22
N ASP A 78 -22.56 -2.90 -12.76
CA ASP A 78 -23.22 -4.21 -12.88
C ASP A 78 -23.21 -5.05 -11.57
N ILE A 79 -22.62 -4.53 -10.48
CA ILE A 79 -22.73 -5.15 -9.15
C ILE A 79 -24.11 -4.81 -8.58
N ASP A 80 -25.12 -5.61 -8.91
CA ASP A 80 -26.44 -5.64 -8.27
C ASP A 80 -27.05 -7.06 -8.35
N GLY A 81 -27.73 -7.51 -7.28
CA GLY A 81 -28.51 -8.76 -7.25
C GLY A 81 -27.68 -10.05 -7.06
N ASP A 82 -27.95 -10.76 -5.96
CA ASP A 82 -27.29 -12.01 -5.49
C ASP A 82 -25.92 -11.80 -4.80
N SER A 83 -25.88 -12.03 -3.48
CA SER A 83 -24.70 -11.76 -2.65
C SER A 83 -23.48 -12.60 -3.03
N ALA A 84 -23.68 -13.85 -3.46
CA ALA A 84 -22.55 -14.72 -3.81
C ALA A 84 -21.85 -14.27 -5.11
N LYS A 85 -22.64 -13.84 -6.11
CA LYS A 85 -22.11 -13.29 -7.36
C LYS A 85 -21.55 -11.89 -7.17
N ALA A 86 -22.16 -11.10 -6.29
CA ALA A 86 -21.63 -9.79 -5.91
C ALA A 86 -20.24 -9.91 -5.28
N ASP A 87 -20.02 -10.85 -4.35
CA ASP A 87 -18.71 -11.04 -3.69
C ASP A 87 -17.61 -11.47 -4.66
N GLU A 88 -17.94 -12.28 -5.68
CA GLU A 88 -17.00 -12.64 -6.75
C GLU A 88 -16.67 -11.45 -7.65
N LYS A 89 -17.68 -10.68 -8.08
CA LYS A 89 -17.47 -9.46 -8.87
C LYS A 89 -16.65 -8.42 -8.09
N ILE A 90 -16.91 -8.25 -6.79
CA ILE A 90 -16.16 -7.33 -5.94
C ILE A 90 -14.68 -7.74 -5.88
N ARG A 91 -14.39 -9.03 -5.67
CA ARG A 91 -13.01 -9.55 -5.71
C ARG A 91 -12.34 -9.32 -7.06
N ALA A 92 -13.06 -9.59 -8.15
CA ALA A 92 -12.56 -9.38 -9.50
C ALA A 92 -12.21 -7.91 -9.75
N VAL A 93 -13.12 -6.99 -9.40
CA VAL A 93 -12.89 -5.54 -9.54
C VAL A 93 -11.73 -5.07 -8.68
N HIS A 94 -11.64 -5.52 -7.42
CA HIS A 94 -10.53 -5.18 -6.55
C HIS A 94 -9.18 -5.62 -7.13
N SER A 95 -9.08 -6.87 -7.61
CA SER A 95 -7.86 -7.37 -8.24
C SER A 95 -7.45 -6.52 -9.45
N ARG A 96 -8.42 -6.12 -10.28
CA ARG A 96 -8.14 -5.28 -11.45
C ARG A 96 -7.74 -3.85 -11.07
N LEU A 97 -8.29 -3.27 -9.99
CA LEU A 97 -7.85 -1.98 -9.45
C LEU A 97 -6.39 -2.03 -8.95
N GLU A 98 -6.02 -3.09 -8.24
CA GLU A 98 -4.62 -3.33 -7.83
C GLU A 98 -3.68 -3.42 -9.03
N HIS A 99 -4.10 -4.11 -10.10
CA HIS A 99 -3.34 -4.15 -11.36
C HIS A 99 -3.16 -2.75 -11.95
N VAL A 100 -4.22 -1.95 -12.04
CA VAL A 100 -4.14 -0.57 -12.52
C VAL A 100 -3.19 0.27 -11.65
N MET A 101 -3.21 0.10 -10.34
CA MET A 101 -2.31 0.81 -9.43
C MET A 101 -0.84 0.44 -9.67
N GLN A 102 -0.55 -0.85 -9.92
CA GLN A 102 0.80 -1.30 -10.30
C GLN A 102 1.26 -0.72 -11.64
N ARG A 103 0.34 -0.53 -12.60
CA ARG A 103 0.65 0.13 -13.87
C ARG A 103 0.88 1.63 -13.70
N TYR A 104 0.07 2.26 -12.87
CA TYR A 104 0.22 3.67 -12.52
C TYR A 104 1.56 3.95 -11.82
N SER A 105 2.02 3.05 -10.95
CA SER A 105 3.28 3.21 -10.21
C SER A 105 4.52 3.14 -11.12
N ARG A 106 4.46 2.35 -12.20
CA ARG A 106 5.51 2.27 -13.23
C ARG A 106 5.40 3.33 -14.34
N LEU A 107 4.41 4.22 -14.28
CA LEU A 107 4.21 5.24 -15.30
C LEU A 107 5.33 6.28 -15.25
N ILE A 108 6.15 6.32 -16.31
CA ILE A 108 7.20 7.31 -16.50
C ILE A 108 6.59 8.48 -17.26
N VAL A 109 6.60 9.67 -16.65
CA VAL A 109 6.23 10.94 -17.30
C VAL A 109 7.52 11.56 -17.84
N PRO A 110 7.70 11.70 -19.16
CA PRO A 110 8.88 12.35 -19.71
C PRO A 110 9.12 13.76 -19.16
N ASP A 111 10.38 14.09 -18.86
CA ASP A 111 10.77 15.35 -18.21
C ASP A 111 10.49 16.60 -19.06
N GLU A 112 10.38 16.43 -20.39
CA GLU A 112 10.16 17.51 -21.36
C GLU A 112 8.67 17.85 -21.57
N GLU A 113 7.75 17.21 -20.85
CA GLU A 113 6.31 17.27 -21.16
C GLU A 113 5.56 18.48 -20.59
N GLU A 114 4.55 18.90 -21.37
CA GLU A 114 3.58 19.94 -21.02
C GLU A 114 2.86 19.61 -19.71
N GLU A 115 2.47 20.63 -18.94
CA GLU A 115 1.62 20.48 -17.74
C GLU A 115 0.37 19.62 -17.97
N MET A 116 -0.06 19.45 -19.23
CA MET A 116 -1.10 18.53 -19.66
C MET A 116 -0.87 17.07 -19.24
N GLU A 117 0.34 16.52 -19.39
CA GLU A 117 0.61 15.10 -19.11
C GLU A 117 0.78 14.85 -17.61
N LYS A 118 1.36 15.80 -16.87
CA LYS A 118 1.33 15.79 -15.40
C LYS A 118 -0.11 15.86 -14.86
N ASN A 119 -0.97 16.67 -15.47
CA ASN A 119 -2.39 16.74 -15.13
C ASN A 119 -3.11 15.43 -15.47
N GLY A 120 -2.79 14.81 -16.61
CA GLY A 120 -3.30 13.50 -16.99
C GLY A 120 -2.96 12.42 -15.95
N ARG A 121 -1.71 12.35 -15.50
CA ARG A 121 -1.29 11.44 -14.43
C ARG A 121 -2.07 11.68 -13.12
N ARG A 122 -2.24 12.94 -12.71
CA ARG A 122 -3.03 13.28 -11.51
C ARG A 122 -4.49 12.84 -11.65
N LEU A 123 -5.08 13.04 -12.84
CA LEU A 123 -6.45 12.65 -13.13
C LEU A 123 -6.64 11.13 -13.03
N LEU A 124 -5.71 10.35 -13.58
CA LEU A 124 -5.72 8.89 -13.46
C LEU A 124 -5.75 8.44 -12.00
N TYR A 125 -4.90 9.04 -11.16
CA TYR A 125 -4.86 8.71 -9.74
C TYR A 125 -6.17 9.03 -9.02
N SER A 126 -6.78 10.20 -9.31
CA SER A 126 -8.10 10.51 -8.75
C SER A 126 -9.18 9.54 -9.21
N THR A 127 -9.20 9.14 -10.48
CA THR A 127 -10.18 8.17 -11.00
C THR A 127 -10.05 6.81 -10.31
N ILE A 128 -8.81 6.34 -10.05
CA ILE A 128 -8.60 5.09 -9.31
C ILE A 128 -9.20 5.18 -7.91
N LEU A 129 -8.93 6.27 -7.17
CA LEU A 129 -9.47 6.48 -5.82
C LEU A 129 -11.01 6.59 -5.79
N GLU A 130 -11.60 7.22 -6.80
CA GLU A 130 -13.06 7.30 -6.94
C GLU A 130 -13.69 5.91 -7.13
N LEU A 131 -13.10 5.08 -7.99
CA LEU A 131 -13.58 3.72 -8.24
C LEU A 131 -13.37 2.78 -7.04
N GLU A 132 -12.29 2.95 -6.27
CA GLU A 132 -12.09 2.26 -5.00
C GLU A 132 -13.19 2.61 -3.99
N ALA A 133 -13.56 3.89 -3.89
CA ALA A 133 -14.64 4.35 -3.03
C ALA A 133 -16.00 3.81 -3.48
N ASP A 134 -16.27 3.81 -4.79
CA ASP A 134 -17.51 3.26 -5.37
C ASP A 134 -17.62 1.75 -5.14
N LEU A 135 -16.51 1.01 -5.29
CA LEU A 135 -16.46 -0.41 -4.99
C LEU A 135 -16.73 -0.68 -3.51
N LEU A 136 -16.13 0.11 -2.60
CA LEU A 136 -16.36 -0.02 -1.16
C LEU A 136 -17.83 0.22 -0.79
N ALA A 137 -18.49 1.18 -1.46
CA ALA A 137 -19.91 1.45 -1.27
C ALA A 137 -20.81 0.29 -1.71
N LYS A 138 -20.33 -0.57 -2.63
CA LYS A 138 -21.02 -1.78 -3.08
C LYS A 138 -20.83 -2.99 -2.15
N VAL A 139 -19.88 -2.94 -1.20
CA VAL A 139 -19.66 -4.02 -0.24
C VAL A 139 -20.80 -4.03 0.79
N PRO A 140 -21.55 -5.14 0.93
CA PRO A 140 -22.60 -5.22 1.93
C PRO A 140 -22.01 -5.07 3.35
N PRO A 141 -22.66 -4.32 4.25
CA PRO A 141 -22.22 -4.26 5.65
C PRO A 141 -22.28 -5.67 6.21
N SER A 142 -21.13 -6.23 6.56
CA SER A 142 -21.01 -7.57 7.13
C SER A 142 -21.90 -7.65 8.38
N VAL A 143 -23.05 -8.34 8.25
CA VAL A 143 -23.91 -8.69 9.36
C VAL A 143 -23.10 -9.64 10.23
N GLY A 144 -22.88 -9.25 11.49
CA GLY A 144 -21.93 -9.88 12.42
C GLY A 144 -21.90 -11.40 12.36
N GLY A 145 -20.70 -11.94 12.14
CA GLY A 145 -20.39 -13.35 12.25
C GLY A 145 -19.02 -13.52 12.91
N GLU A 146 -18.98 -14.34 13.95
CA GLU A 146 -17.83 -14.70 14.78
C GLU A 146 -16.60 -15.19 13.97
N PRO A 147 -15.37 -15.09 14.51
CA PRO A 147 -14.18 -15.62 13.87
C PRO A 147 -14.15 -17.14 14.03
N GLY A 148 -14.82 -17.84 13.13
CA GLY A 148 -14.79 -19.29 13.03
C GLY A 148 -14.99 -19.72 11.59
N THR A 149 -13.88 -20.08 10.93
CA THR A 149 -13.68 -21.30 10.13
C THR A 149 -12.64 -21.02 9.05
N ALA A 150 -11.37 -21.32 9.38
CA ALA A 150 -10.35 -21.52 8.37
C ALA A 150 -10.63 -22.86 7.65
N PHE A 151 -11.12 -22.79 6.41
CA PHE A 151 -10.92 -23.85 5.41
C PHE A 151 -9.44 -23.77 5.00
N GLY A 152 -8.61 -24.81 4.94
CA GLY A 152 -8.88 -26.24 4.82
C GLY A 152 -7.85 -26.78 3.82
N PHE A 153 -6.56 -26.70 4.15
CA PHE A 153 -5.51 -27.38 3.38
C PHE A 153 -5.32 -28.79 3.96
N SER A 154 -5.73 -29.79 3.17
CA SER A 154 -5.51 -31.20 3.47
C SER A 154 -4.03 -31.55 3.39
N THR A 155 -3.46 -32.04 4.49
CA THR A 155 -2.34 -32.98 4.47
C THR A 155 -2.66 -34.15 5.40
N PRO A 156 -2.48 -35.42 4.97
CA PRO A 156 -2.77 -36.57 5.80
C PRO A 156 -1.55 -36.87 6.67
N LEU A 157 -1.73 -37.10 7.97
CA LEU A 157 -0.83 -37.97 8.76
C LEU A 157 -1.50 -38.41 10.07
N THR A 158 -1.57 -39.73 10.17
CA THR A 158 -1.79 -40.60 11.33
C THR A 158 -1.14 -40.15 12.63
N THR A 159 -1.86 -40.19 13.76
CA THR A 159 -1.75 -41.28 14.76
C THR A 159 -2.47 -40.89 16.06
N SER A 160 -3.15 -41.86 16.65
CA SER A 160 -3.97 -41.79 17.86
C SER A 160 -3.16 -41.68 19.15
N GLY A 161 -3.58 -40.82 20.10
CA GLY A 161 -3.12 -40.83 21.49
C GLY A 161 -3.90 -39.82 22.38
N PRO A 162 -4.23 -40.15 23.65
CA PRO A 162 -5.32 -39.51 24.38
C PRO A 162 -4.91 -38.34 25.32
N ARG A 163 -5.93 -37.53 25.64
CA ARG A 163 -6.00 -36.39 26.57
C ARG A 163 -5.31 -36.58 27.93
N ALA A 164 -4.66 -35.53 28.42
CA ALA A 164 -4.63 -35.19 29.85
C ALA A 164 -4.45 -33.67 30.07
N ASN A 165 -5.30 -33.12 30.95
CA ASN A 165 -5.30 -31.77 31.49
C ASN A 165 -3.98 -31.39 32.18
N ARG A 166 -3.59 -30.10 32.09
CA ARG A 166 -3.29 -29.28 33.28
C ARG A 166 -3.11 -27.79 32.96
N ASP A 167 -4.07 -27.03 33.48
CA ASP A 167 -3.97 -25.85 34.34
C ASP A 167 -2.90 -24.77 34.10
N ASN A 168 -3.44 -23.54 34.08
CA ASN A 168 -2.84 -22.29 34.51
C ASN A 168 -1.61 -21.79 33.74
N ASN A 169 -1.87 -20.90 32.79
CA ASN A 169 -1.10 -19.66 32.80
C ASN A 169 -2.02 -18.46 32.51
N PHE A 170 -1.97 -17.49 33.41
CA PHE A 170 -2.65 -16.20 33.34
C PHE A 170 -2.38 -15.50 32.00
N PRO A 171 -3.27 -14.59 31.54
CA PRO A 171 -3.02 -13.81 30.33
C PRO A 171 -1.78 -12.96 30.59
N SER A 172 -0.65 -13.36 30.01
CA SER A 172 0.50 -12.47 29.87
C SER A 172 0.09 -11.41 28.86
N VAL A 173 -0.57 -10.36 29.36
CA VAL A 173 -0.72 -9.08 28.66
C VAL A 173 0.67 -8.47 28.59
N ASN A 174 1.47 -8.99 27.69
CA ASN A 174 2.70 -8.36 27.22
C ASN A 174 2.51 -8.02 25.74
N SER A 175 1.47 -7.27 25.44
CA SER A 175 1.40 -6.51 24.20
C SER A 175 1.37 -5.04 24.56
N ASN A 176 2.50 -4.53 25.07
CA ASN A 176 2.75 -3.09 25.18
C ASN A 176 2.73 -2.39 23.82
N SER A 177 2.47 -3.10 22.71
CA SER A 177 2.18 -2.50 21.42
C SER A 177 0.82 -1.78 21.49
N VAL A 178 0.89 -0.53 21.92
CA VAL A 178 -0.17 0.44 21.70
C VAL A 178 0.11 1.03 20.33
N PRO A 179 -0.83 0.95 19.38
CA PRO A 179 -0.67 1.55 18.05
C PRO A 179 -0.35 3.04 18.13
N VAL A 180 0.46 3.54 17.21
CA VAL A 180 0.99 4.91 17.21
C VAL A 180 -0.11 5.98 17.27
N TYR A 181 -1.26 5.77 16.59
CA TYR A 181 -2.41 6.69 16.66
C TYR A 181 -2.99 6.88 18.08
N LYS A 182 -2.77 5.92 19.00
CA LYS A 182 -3.22 6.00 20.40
C LYS A 182 -2.20 6.68 21.32
N TRP A 183 -1.05 7.10 20.82
CA TRP A 183 -0.02 7.75 21.65
C TRP A 183 -0.41 9.17 22.06
N ASN A 184 -1.43 9.75 21.42
CA ASN A 184 -1.87 11.14 21.62
C ASN A 184 -0.71 12.15 21.50
N LEU A 185 0.35 11.77 20.79
CA LEU A 185 1.53 12.57 20.55
C LEU A 185 1.40 13.16 19.15
N LYS A 186 1.38 14.50 19.05
CA LYS A 186 1.25 15.19 17.77
C LYS A 186 2.19 16.39 17.73
N PHE A 187 2.92 16.52 16.62
CA PHE A 187 3.73 17.69 16.33
C PHE A 187 3.02 18.57 15.29
N ASP A 188 2.77 19.82 15.63
CA ASP A 188 2.09 20.80 14.77
C ASP A 188 3.06 21.69 13.98
N GLY A 189 4.37 21.53 14.19
CA GLY A 189 5.38 22.42 13.61
C GLY A 189 5.75 23.60 14.51
N LYS A 190 5.17 23.72 15.71
CA LYS A 190 5.46 24.77 16.69
C LYS A 190 5.94 24.14 18.00
N GLY A 191 7.19 24.41 18.38
CA GLY A 191 7.77 23.93 19.63
C GLY A 191 9.13 23.24 19.46
N SER A 192 9.62 22.62 20.53
CA SER A 192 10.92 21.93 20.51
C SER A 192 10.81 20.59 19.78
N LEU A 193 11.23 20.55 18.52
CA LEU A 193 11.27 19.32 17.72
C LEU A 193 12.08 18.22 18.41
N LEU A 194 13.20 18.59 19.04
CA LEU A 194 14.08 17.64 19.72
C LEU A 194 13.36 16.93 20.88
N GLN A 195 12.56 17.67 21.66
CA GLN A 195 11.76 17.09 22.75
C GLN A 195 10.68 16.14 22.22
N PHE A 196 10.05 16.49 21.10
CA PHE A 196 9.08 15.62 20.43
C PHE A 196 9.73 14.33 19.93
N LEU A 197 10.89 14.41 19.27
CA LEU A 197 11.60 13.23 18.76
C LEU A 197 12.10 12.32 19.89
N GLU A 198 12.56 12.89 21.01
CA GLU A 198 12.93 12.14 22.21
C GLU A 198 11.73 11.39 22.78
N GLN A 199 10.56 12.06 22.89
CA GLN A 199 9.32 11.42 23.31
C GLN A 199 8.85 10.31 22.36
N VAL A 200 8.94 10.51 21.04
CA VAL A 200 8.61 9.46 20.06
C VAL A 200 9.52 8.24 20.26
N ASN A 201 10.83 8.47 20.42
CA ASN A 201 11.80 7.41 20.61
C ASN A 201 11.57 6.62 21.91
N ASP A 202 11.33 7.32 23.02
CA ASP A 202 11.02 6.71 24.32
C ASP A 202 9.74 5.87 24.27
N LEU A 203 8.70 6.37 23.58
CA LEU A 203 7.44 5.64 23.42
C LEU A 203 7.58 4.44 22.49
N ALA A 204 8.37 4.55 21.41
CA ALA A 204 8.68 3.46 20.52
C ALA A 204 9.47 2.35 21.24
N GLN A 205 10.47 2.73 22.05
CA GLN A 205 11.26 1.80 22.83
C GLN A 205 10.45 1.11 23.94
N ALA A 206 9.60 1.86 24.65
CA ALA A 206 8.73 1.32 25.70
C ALA A 206 7.69 0.31 25.16
N ARG A 207 7.29 0.47 23.89
CA ARG A 207 6.24 -0.31 23.23
C ARG A 207 6.74 -1.34 22.23
N LYS A 208 8.06 -1.35 21.96
CA LYS A 208 8.74 -2.23 21.00
C LYS A 208 8.19 -2.08 19.57
N VAL A 209 7.90 -0.86 19.16
CA VAL A 209 7.49 -0.55 17.78
C VAL A 209 8.73 -0.50 16.90
N SER A 210 8.68 -1.16 15.74
CA SER A 210 9.79 -1.15 14.78
C SER A 210 9.88 0.21 14.08
N SER A 211 11.06 0.56 13.56
CA SER A 211 11.25 1.81 12.80
C SER A 211 10.37 1.86 11.54
N GLU A 212 10.06 0.70 10.95
CA GLU A 212 9.16 0.55 9.80
C GLU A 212 7.72 0.86 10.19
N GLU A 213 7.21 0.24 11.26
CA GLU A 213 5.85 0.47 11.77
C GLU A 213 5.67 1.93 12.25
N LEU A 214 6.72 2.51 12.82
CA LEU A 214 6.77 3.91 13.22
C LEU A 214 6.72 4.85 12.02
N PHE A 215 7.37 4.48 10.90
CA PHE A 215 7.35 5.23 9.65
C PHE A 215 5.99 5.14 8.96
N ASP A 216 5.41 3.94 8.87
CA ASP A 216 4.08 3.71 8.30
C ASP A 216 3.01 4.50 9.05
N SER A 217 3.16 4.59 10.37
CA SER A 217 2.27 5.37 11.24
C SER A 217 2.73 6.80 11.49
N ALA A 218 3.77 7.30 10.80
CA ALA A 218 4.31 8.63 11.01
C ALA A 218 3.30 9.74 10.70
N TYR A 219 2.34 9.46 9.82
CA TYR A 219 1.23 10.37 9.51
C TYR A 219 0.45 10.78 10.77
N ASP A 220 0.24 9.85 11.71
CA ASP A 220 -0.55 10.10 12.93
C ASP A 220 0.20 10.95 13.97
N LEU A 221 1.52 11.04 13.82
CA LEU A 221 2.41 11.81 14.70
C LEU A 221 2.48 13.29 14.32
N PHE A 222 1.96 13.69 13.15
CA PHE A 222 1.98 15.07 12.68
C PHE A 222 0.57 15.68 12.62
N THR A 223 0.49 16.99 12.85
CA THR A 223 -0.74 17.76 12.67
C THR A 223 -0.44 19.13 12.08
N GLY A 224 -1.48 19.85 11.64
CA GLY A 224 -1.34 21.23 11.15
C GLY A 224 -0.25 21.42 10.08
N PRO A 225 0.56 22.49 10.16
CA PRO A 225 1.65 22.77 9.22
C PRO A 225 2.67 21.64 9.04
N ALA A 226 3.04 20.93 10.13
CA ALA A 226 3.97 19.81 10.04
C ALA A 226 3.40 18.62 9.25
N LEU A 227 2.09 18.39 9.32
CA LEU A 227 1.44 17.37 8.50
C LEU A 227 1.43 17.73 7.02
N THR A 228 1.21 19.01 6.69
CA THR A 228 1.30 19.51 5.32
C THR A 228 2.71 19.33 4.77
N TRP A 229 3.73 19.63 5.56
CA TRP A 229 5.12 19.36 5.20
C TRP A 229 5.39 17.87 5.03
N TYR A 230 4.95 17.02 5.96
CA TYR A 230 5.13 15.57 5.89
C TYR A 230 4.53 15.00 4.59
N ARG A 231 3.36 15.47 4.16
CA ARG A 231 2.74 15.07 2.89
C ARG A 231 3.59 15.42 1.66
N SER A 232 4.38 16.49 1.72
CA SER A 232 5.28 16.87 0.63
C SER A 232 6.58 16.07 0.59
N VAL A 233 7.03 15.54 1.74
CA VAL A 233 8.33 14.86 1.87
C VAL A 233 8.21 13.33 1.97
N LYS A 234 7.03 12.78 2.32
CA LYS A 234 6.83 11.33 2.51
C LYS A 234 7.16 10.46 1.29
N TYR A 235 7.20 11.04 0.09
CA TYR A 235 7.56 10.35 -1.16
C TYR A 235 9.06 10.44 -1.46
N THR A 236 9.81 11.22 -0.70
CA THR A 236 11.27 11.43 -0.82
C THR A 236 12.04 10.64 0.23
N VAL A 237 11.36 10.19 1.30
CA VAL A 237 11.95 9.38 2.37
C VAL A 237 11.29 8.01 2.42
N SER A 238 12.11 6.99 2.66
CA SER A 238 11.68 5.58 2.71
C SER A 238 11.83 4.97 4.11
N ASP A 239 12.40 5.73 5.05
CA ASP A 239 12.78 5.25 6.37
C ASP A 239 12.64 6.34 7.43
N TRP A 240 12.37 5.92 8.67
CA TRP A 240 12.23 6.81 9.83
C TRP A 240 13.47 7.69 10.08
N PRO A 241 14.72 7.18 10.03
CA PRO A 241 15.93 8.00 10.17
C PRO A 241 16.05 9.14 9.13
N SER A 242 15.76 8.87 7.86
CA SER A 242 15.77 9.85 6.77
C SER A 242 14.69 10.90 6.98
N LEU A 243 13.49 10.49 7.42
CA LEU A 243 12.42 11.39 7.79
C LEU A 243 12.83 12.33 8.93
N VAL A 244 13.42 11.78 10.00
CA VAL A 244 13.90 12.57 11.15
C VAL A 244 14.99 13.56 10.73
N SER A 245 15.86 13.19 9.79
CA SER A 245 16.92 14.06 9.29
C SER A 245 16.36 15.25 8.52
N LEU A 246 15.38 15.03 7.63
CA LEU A 246 14.69 16.11 6.93
C LEU A 246 13.81 16.96 7.84
N LEU A 247 13.19 16.34 8.85
CA LEU A 247 12.41 17.04 9.85
C LEU A 247 13.32 18.00 10.63
N LYS A 248 14.54 17.56 10.95
CA LYS A 248 15.56 18.41 11.58
C LYS A 248 16.00 19.56 10.69
N THR A 249 16.25 19.34 9.40
CA THR A 249 16.69 20.44 8.50
C THR A 249 15.61 21.48 8.24
N VAL A 250 14.33 21.10 8.27
CA VAL A 250 13.22 22.01 7.97
C VAL A 250 12.67 22.71 9.22
N PHE A 251 12.60 22.00 10.35
CA PHE A 251 12.03 22.54 11.59
C PHE A 251 13.07 22.92 12.65
N LEU A 252 14.35 22.57 12.48
CA LEU A 252 15.42 23.39 13.05
C LEU A 252 15.88 24.36 11.97
N SER A 253 15.49 25.63 12.12
CA SER A 253 16.23 26.72 11.47
C SER A 253 17.70 26.64 11.89
N ASP A 254 18.62 27.07 11.00
CA ASP A 254 20.10 27.03 11.06
C ASP A 254 20.80 27.48 12.37
N ASP A 255 20.11 27.68 13.48
CA ASP A 255 20.67 28.04 14.78
C ASP A 255 21.53 26.94 15.43
N ASN A 256 21.51 25.71 14.91
CA ASN A 256 22.43 24.66 15.38
C ASN A 256 23.76 24.66 14.64
N ASP A 257 23.79 25.05 13.37
CA ASP A 257 25.06 25.12 12.64
C ASP A 257 25.87 26.34 13.10
N GLU A 258 25.22 27.47 13.40
CA GLU A 258 25.90 28.60 14.05
C GLU A 258 26.37 28.28 15.47
N LYS A 259 25.57 27.59 16.31
CA LYS A 259 26.02 27.20 17.66
C LYS A 259 27.15 26.17 17.66
N ILE A 260 27.15 25.22 16.72
CA ILE A 260 28.22 24.23 16.58
C ILE A 260 29.47 24.89 16.00
N MET A 261 29.34 25.77 15.00
CA MET A 261 30.47 26.53 14.45
C MET A 261 31.04 27.56 15.44
N ASP A 262 30.21 28.19 16.28
CA ASP A 262 30.66 29.09 17.33
C ASP A 262 31.31 28.32 18.49
N MET A 263 30.84 27.12 18.83
CA MET A 263 31.53 26.23 19.77
C MET A 263 32.88 25.70 19.24
N ILE A 264 33.02 25.54 17.91
CA ILE A 264 34.29 25.15 17.27
C ILE A 264 35.25 26.33 17.14
N ARG A 265 34.75 27.55 16.88
CA ARG A 265 35.57 28.79 16.84
C ARG A 265 35.99 29.30 18.21
N SER A 266 35.21 29.04 19.24
CA SER A 266 35.50 29.47 20.61
C SER A 266 36.40 28.48 21.39
N ARG A 267 37.12 27.59 20.71
CA ARG A 267 38.02 26.61 21.33
C ARG A 267 39.46 26.74 20.84
#